data_AF-A0A744QJC0-F1
#
_entry.id   AF-A0A744QJC0-F1
#
_cell.length_a   1.000
_cell.length_b   1.000
_cell.length_c   1.000
_cell.angle_alpha   90.00
_cell.angle_beta   90.00
_cell.angle_gamma   90.00
#
_symmetry.space_group_name_H-M   'P 1'
#
loop_
_entity.id
_entity.type
_entity.pdbx_description
1 polymer ?
#
loop_
_entity_poly.entity_id
_entity_poly.type
_entity_poly.pdbx_seq_one_letter_code
_entity_poly.pdbx_strand_id
1 'polypeptide(L)'
;RVSLEDFMAKQNAWVVQLVCQGKSQPLAMQSPPGPPCPECGGRTVQRQGKNGVFFGCVNYPSCRGISGNGGLIVKIPKGLKVNLR
;
A
#
# COMPACT_ATOMS: atom_id res chain seq x y z
N ARG A 1 26.04 -36.46 16.53
CA ARG A 1 24.89 -36.58 15.58
C ARG A 1 23.69 -36.03 16.34
N VAL A 2 23.10 -34.93 15.89
CA VAL A 2 21.89 -34.40 16.55
C VAL A 2 20.71 -35.28 16.20
N SER A 3 19.75 -35.37 17.13
CA SER A 3 18.51 -36.09 16.90
C SER A 3 17.66 -35.36 15.85
N LEU A 4 16.72 -36.09 15.24
CA LEU A 4 15.75 -35.47 14.33
C LEU A 4 14.90 -34.42 15.05
N GLU A 5 14.53 -34.67 16.30
CA GLU A 5 13.79 -33.72 17.14
C GLU A 5 14.58 -32.43 17.38
N ASP A 6 15.88 -32.52 17.71
CA ASP A 6 16.75 -31.36 17.91
C ASP A 6 16.91 -30.55 16.62
N PHE A 7 17.03 -31.24 15.49
CA PHE A 7 17.12 -30.60 14.18
C PHE A 7 15.83 -29.85 13.84
N MET A 8 14.68 -30.50 13.96
CA MET A 8 13.37 -29.91 13.66
C MET A 8 13.00 -28.78 14.62
N ALA A 9 13.36 -28.90 15.90
CA ALA A 9 13.18 -27.85 16.90
C ALA A 9 13.96 -26.58 16.55
N LYS A 10 15.20 -26.72 16.05
CA LYS A 10 16.01 -25.58 15.59
C LYS A 10 15.42 -24.90 14.36
N GLN A 11 14.91 -25.68 13.42
CA GLN A 11 14.23 -25.12 12.23
C GLN A 11 12.99 -24.32 12.64
N ASN A 12 12.15 -24.86 13.54
CA ASN A 12 10.96 -24.16 14.02
C ASN A 12 11.30 -22.85 14.76
N ALA A 13 12.28 -22.89 15.67
CA ALA A 13 12.72 -21.71 16.42
C ALA A 13 13.23 -20.60 15.47
N TRP A 14 13.98 -20.97 14.44
CA TRP A 14 14.51 -20.02 13.48
C TRP A 14 13.41 -19.38 12.61
N VAL A 15 12.43 -20.16 12.17
CA VAL A 15 11.27 -19.64 11.42
C VAL A 15 10.45 -18.66 12.27
N VAL A 16 10.19 -19.00 13.54
CA VAL A 16 9.48 -18.11 14.48
C VAL A 16 10.22 -16.78 14.64
N GLN A 17 11.55 -16.82 14.80
CA GLN A 17 12.38 -15.63 14.91
C GLN A 17 12.29 -14.74 13.66
N LEU A 18 12.41 -15.33 12.46
CA LEU A 18 12.29 -14.59 11.20
C LEU A 18 10.92 -13.94 11.04
N VAL A 19 9.85 -14.65 11.40
CA VAL A 19 8.48 -14.10 11.36
C VAL A 19 8.32 -12.94 12.35
N CYS A 20 8.83 -13.08 13.58
CA CYS A 20 8.83 -11.99 14.56
C CYS A 20 9.61 -10.77 14.08
N GLN A 21 10.77 -10.96 13.45
CA GLN A 21 11.58 -9.88 12.89
C GLN A 21 10.90 -9.21 11.66
N GLY A 22 10.21 -9.97 10.82
CA GLY A 22 9.45 -9.45 9.69
C GLY A 22 8.25 -8.59 10.12
N LYS A 23 7.59 -8.94 11.23
CA LYS A 23 6.45 -8.17 11.79
C LYS A 23 6.82 -6.73 12.19
N SER A 24 8.07 -6.47 12.57
CA SER A 24 8.51 -5.12 12.95
C SER A 24 8.90 -4.22 11.78
N GLN A 25 8.89 -4.72 10.53
CA GLN A 25 9.23 -3.89 9.38
C GLN A 25 8.02 -3.08 8.92
N PRO A 26 8.07 -1.73 8.93
CA PRO A 26 6.99 -0.92 8.39
C PRO A 26 6.97 -1.06 6.86
N LEU A 27 5.99 -1.79 6.34
CA LEU A 27 5.68 -1.80 4.91
C LEU A 27 5.06 -0.45 4.53
N ALA A 28 5.90 0.55 4.28
CA ALA A 28 5.47 1.87 3.82
C ALA A 28 5.07 1.81 2.33
N MET A 29 3.89 1.25 2.04
CA MET A 29 3.28 1.34 0.72
C MET A 29 2.73 2.76 0.53
N GLN A 30 3.59 3.68 0.11
CA GLN A 30 3.16 5.03 -0.23
C GLN A 30 2.39 4.98 -1.55
N SER A 31 1.14 5.44 -1.54
CA SER A 31 0.38 5.64 -2.78
C SER A 31 1.07 6.69 -3.64
N PRO A 32 1.14 6.52 -4.98
CA PRO A 32 1.68 7.55 -5.86
C PRO A 32 0.99 8.90 -5.59
N PRO A 33 1.76 10.00 -5.53
CA PRO A 33 1.17 11.33 -5.36
C PRO A 33 0.21 11.61 -6.52
N GLY A 34 -0.96 12.17 -6.21
CA GLY A 34 -1.94 12.55 -7.21
C GLY A 34 -1.44 13.67 -8.14
N PRO A 35 -2.03 13.83 -9.32
CA PRO A 35 -1.69 14.91 -10.25
C PRO A 35 -1.88 16.29 -9.60
N PRO A 36 -1.15 17.34 -10.04
CA PRO A 36 -1.33 18.68 -9.51
C PRO A 36 -2.76 19.18 -9.73
N CYS A 37 -3.22 20.03 -8.81
CA CYS A 37 -4.54 20.65 -8.88
C CYS A 37 -4.55 21.68 -10.02
N PRO A 38 -5.54 21.65 -10.94
CA PRO A 38 -5.60 22.59 -12.05
C PRO A 38 -5.89 24.04 -11.63
N GLU A 39 -6.43 24.26 -10.42
CA GLU A 39 -6.83 25.61 -9.97
C GLU A 39 -5.77 26.32 -9.14
N CYS A 40 -4.99 25.59 -8.34
CA CYS A 40 -3.99 26.19 -7.45
C CYS A 40 -2.58 25.60 -7.60
N GLY A 41 -2.39 24.61 -8.48
CA GLY A 41 -1.12 23.88 -8.62
C GLY A 41 -0.74 23.01 -7.42
N GLY A 42 -1.54 23.01 -6.34
CA GLY A 42 -1.29 22.24 -5.12
C GLY A 42 -1.45 20.73 -5.32
N ARG A 43 -1.03 19.95 -4.31
CA ARG A 43 -1.16 18.49 -4.34
C ARG A 43 -2.64 18.07 -4.28
N THR A 44 -2.96 16.99 -4.99
CA THR A 44 -4.26 16.33 -4.85
C THR A 44 -4.12 15.02 -4.10
N VAL A 45 -5.17 14.65 -3.40
CA VAL A 45 -5.28 13.41 -2.64
C VAL A 45 -6.47 12.62 -3.13
N GLN A 46 -6.36 11.29 -3.11
CA GLN A 46 -7.46 10.41 -3.44
C GLN A 46 -8.53 10.51 -2.35
N ARG A 47 -9.75 10.88 -2.75
CA ARG A 47 -10.94 10.96 -1.89
C ARG A 47 -12.02 10.06 -2.46
N GLN A 48 -12.89 9.56 -1.59
CA GLN A 48 -14.03 8.74 -2.00
C GLN A 48 -15.29 9.61 -2.01
N GLY A 49 -15.97 9.65 -3.16
CA GLY A 49 -17.27 10.31 -3.33
C GLY A 49 -18.37 9.31 -3.65
N LYS A 50 -19.58 9.83 -3.85
CA LYS A 50 -20.78 9.02 -4.18
C LYS A 50 -20.60 8.18 -5.46
N ASN A 51 -19.86 8.70 -6.44
CA ASN A 51 -19.71 8.09 -7.76
C ASN A 51 -18.37 7.36 -7.94
N GLY A 52 -17.57 7.22 -6.88
CA GLY A 52 -16.25 6.57 -6.93
C GLY A 52 -15.13 7.43 -6.34
N VAL A 53 -13.90 6.97 -6.56
CA VAL A 53 -12.69 7.66 -6.09
C VAL A 53 -12.28 8.77 -7.05
N PHE A 54 -11.87 9.92 -6.52
CA PHE A 54 -11.43 11.08 -7.30
C PHE A 54 -10.24 11.79 -6.62
N PHE A 55 -9.46 12.54 -7.37
CA PHE A 55 -8.35 13.33 -6.84
C PHE A 55 -8.80 14.77 -6.55
N GLY A 56 -9.00 15.08 -5.28
CA GLY A 56 -9.39 16.41 -4.81
C GLY A 56 -8.20 17.18 -4.26
N CYS A 57 -8.21 18.51 -4.39
CA CYS A 57 -7.18 19.37 -3.79
C CYS A 57 -7.06 19.14 -2.27
N VAL A 58 -5.83 19.20 -1.76
CA VAL A 58 -5.56 19.18 -0.31
C VAL A 58 -6.13 20.42 0.39
N ASN A 59 -6.23 21.56 -0.31
CA ASN A 59 -6.66 22.85 0.23
C ASN A 59 -8.19 23.05 0.22
N TYR A 60 -9.00 22.00 0.07
CA TYR A 60 -10.46 22.12 0.21
C TYR A 60 -10.82 22.50 1.67
N PRO A 61 -11.74 23.46 1.93
CA PRO A 61 -12.70 24.06 1.00
C PRO A 61 -12.21 25.30 0.24
N SER A 62 -11.04 25.85 0.58
CA SER A 62 -10.47 27.05 -0.06
C SER A 62 -10.16 26.85 -1.54
N CYS A 63 -9.84 25.62 -1.97
CA CYS A 63 -9.72 25.23 -3.36
C CYS A 63 -10.62 24.03 -3.67
N ARG A 64 -11.52 24.18 -4.65
CA ARG A 64 -12.46 23.12 -5.09
C ARG A 64 -12.00 22.40 -6.36
N GLY A 65 -10.75 22.63 -6.78
CA GLY A 65 -10.18 22.00 -7.96
C GLY A 65 -10.13 20.47 -7.84
N ILE A 66 -10.65 19.82 -8.88
CA ILE A 66 -10.63 18.35 -9.07
C ILE A 66 -9.72 18.08 -10.26
N SER A 67 -8.70 17.26 -10.08
CA SER A 67 -7.82 16.89 -11.19
C SER A 67 -8.38 15.64 -11.87
N GLY A 68 -9.08 15.87 -12.99
CA GLY A 68 -9.85 14.86 -13.73
C GLY A 68 -9.21 14.35 -15.01
N ASN A 69 -7.98 14.74 -15.33
CA ASN A 69 -7.33 14.33 -16.58
C ASN A 69 -6.40 13.13 -16.34
N GLY A 70 -6.96 11.93 -16.58
CA GLY A 70 -6.22 10.76 -17.06
C GLY A 70 -5.65 9.82 -16.00
N GLY A 71 -6.35 8.70 -15.79
CA GLY A 71 -5.83 7.37 -15.40
C GLY A 71 -4.84 7.33 -14.22
N LEU A 72 -5.20 6.77 -13.07
CA LEU A 72 -5.25 5.32 -12.93
C LEU A 72 -6.35 4.93 -11.93
N ILE A 73 -7.45 4.41 -12.45
CA ILE A 73 -8.16 3.37 -11.70
C ILE A 73 -7.19 2.19 -11.55
N VAL A 74 -6.48 2.10 -10.42
CA VAL A 74 -5.76 0.88 -10.09
C VAL A 74 -6.83 -0.18 -9.84
N LYS A 75 -7.28 -0.85 -10.92
CA LYS A 75 -8.05 -2.09 -10.80
C LYS A 75 -7.09 -3.08 -10.17
N ILE A 76 -7.15 -3.22 -8.85
CA ILE A 76 -6.46 -4.30 -8.14
C ILE A 76 -6.98 -5.59 -8.79
N PRO A 77 -6.15 -6.39 -9.47
CA PRO A 77 -6.61 -7.63 -10.05
C PRO A 77 -7.14 -8.50 -8.91
N LYS A 78 -8.43 -8.88 -8.98
CA LYS A 78 -8.97 -9.91 -8.10
C LYS A 78 -8.20 -11.20 -8.40
N GLY A 79 -7.18 -11.51 -7.60
CA GLY A 79 -6.33 -12.69 -7.78
C GLY A 79 -4.82 -12.45 -7.82
N LEU A 80 -4.28 -11.47 -7.08
CA LEU A 80 -2.83 -11.40 -6.83
C LEU A 80 -2.38 -12.65 -6.05
N LYS A 81 -1.97 -13.71 -6.77
CA LYS A 81 -1.36 -14.89 -6.18
C LYS A 81 0.10 -14.56 -5.89
N VAL A 82 0.40 -14.23 -4.63
CA VAL A 82 1.76 -14.19 -4.14
C VAL A 82 2.30 -15.62 -4.10
N ASN A 83 3.39 -15.89 -4.82
CA ASN A 83 4.08 -17.17 -4.74
C ASN A 83 5.14 -17.04 -3.65
N LEU A 84 4.88 -17.61 -2.47
CA LEU A 84 5.93 -17.83 -1.50
C LEU A 84 6.68 -19.10 -1.95
N ARG A 85 7.96 -18.92 -2.27
CA ARG A 85 8.89 -20.01 -2.54
C ARG A 85 9.17 -20.80 -1.27
#